data_AF-A0A0F8CVG6-F1
#
_entry.id   AF-A0A0F8CVG6-F1
#
_cell.length_a   1.000
_cell.length_b   1.000
_cell.length_c   1.000
_cell.angle_alpha   90.00
_cell.angle_beta   90.00
_cell.angle_gamma   90.00
#
_symmetry.space_group_name_H-M   'P 1'
#
loop_
_entity.id
_entity.type
_entity.pdbx_description
1 polymer ?
#
loop_
_entity_poly.entity_id
_entity_poly.type
_entity_poly.pdbx_seq_one_letter_code
_entity_poly.pdbx_strand_id
1 'polypeptide(L)'
;MAKVNVEASPTVISTYDSSASFAACKIWEIAMAISTASNFISNKIGRDEEQFIDAKYGYNNPCEVLIAEAEKEFPGREMMILSIGTGLGDVVEISDSKSSVFRAHSKVATTSKQVDLRLRGKHSSTGGYYRFNVENGLEDVTLLDSHKPSYIAGHTRNYLGENKHLVEHFGRAFISGGTLLPLLQPSELKVYLDEKDKKCLSDLFVTDPSIDKRDIEEKKGGLLRDCYKWIIEHADFKRFKTDSESRLLWIRGDPGKGKTMLLCGIIDELQLDPSLSLSYFFCQATGGERFNTATSVLRGLIYHLVTHNPQLVKHVRAKYDRKGNQRFNNGDTWRELCEIMSAMLNDPTLEHTVLIVDALDECTVERQRLLTFISTASPAKWIVSSRNWLDIEETFNDVEQKVTISLEMNQHLVSAAVDIYIRPKVDMLARRQRYDDDTKATVLEYLQTNANGWGHSLLDLMLSMGRCWRVLISQKMQS
;
A
#
# COMPACT_ATOMS: atom_id res chain seq x y z
N MET A 1 39.41 18.28 -28.16
CA MET A 1 38.30 17.33 -28.41
C MET A 1 37.26 17.55 -27.31
N ALA A 2 36.23 18.34 -27.57
CA ALA A 2 35.15 18.58 -26.62
C ALA A 2 33.89 18.85 -27.45
N LYS A 3 32.77 18.21 -27.09
CA LYS A 3 31.61 17.83 -27.93
C LYS A 3 31.89 16.65 -28.84
N VAL A 4 31.24 15.52 -28.53
CA VAL A 4 30.40 14.74 -29.46
C VAL A 4 29.96 13.42 -28.81
N ASN A 5 30.67 12.89 -27.81
CA ASN A 5 30.31 11.60 -27.24
C ASN A 5 29.62 11.71 -25.86
N VAL A 6 28.29 11.71 -25.86
CA VAL A 6 27.45 11.62 -24.64
C VAL A 6 27.58 10.22 -23.99
N GLU A 7 28.15 9.24 -24.70
CA GLU A 7 28.39 7.89 -24.21
C GLU A 7 29.77 7.73 -23.55
N ALA A 8 30.59 8.78 -23.51
CA ALA A 8 31.85 8.75 -22.77
C ALA A 8 31.60 8.68 -21.25
N SER A 9 32.54 8.07 -20.52
CA SER A 9 32.54 8.10 -19.05
C SER A 9 32.61 9.55 -18.54
N PRO A 10 31.95 9.88 -17.42
CA PRO A 10 31.94 11.23 -16.90
C PRO A 10 33.28 11.57 -16.28
N THR A 11 33.69 12.83 -16.38
CA THR A 11 34.83 13.34 -15.62
C THR A 11 34.43 13.52 -14.17
N VAL A 12 35.06 12.77 -13.26
CA VAL A 12 34.86 12.90 -11.82
C VAL A 12 35.84 13.94 -11.29
N ILE A 13 35.31 15.00 -10.68
CA ILE A 13 36.13 16.01 -10.00
C ILE A 13 35.97 15.78 -8.50
N SER A 14 37.07 15.46 -7.82
CA SER A 14 37.08 15.16 -6.39
C SER A 14 38.09 16.04 -5.63
N THR A 15 37.94 16.10 -4.31
CA THR A 15 38.86 16.83 -3.43
C THR A 15 40.13 16.06 -3.07
N TYR A 16 40.18 14.77 -3.43
CA TYR A 16 41.30 13.87 -3.18
C TYR A 16 42.08 13.53 -4.45
N ASP A 17 41.65 14.00 -5.62
CA ASP A 17 42.44 13.90 -6.84
C ASP A 17 43.75 14.70 -6.69
N SER A 18 44.87 14.04 -6.99
CA SER A 18 46.21 14.63 -6.93
C SER A 18 46.71 15.07 -8.31
N SER A 19 45.89 14.94 -9.35
CA SER A 19 46.22 15.40 -10.69
C SER A 19 46.36 16.93 -10.74
N ALA A 20 47.36 17.41 -11.48
CA ALA A 20 47.61 18.84 -11.64
C ALA A 20 46.53 19.56 -12.47
N SER A 21 45.64 18.81 -13.14
CA SER A 21 44.66 19.33 -14.10
C SER A 21 43.61 20.22 -13.43
N PHE A 22 43.18 19.88 -12.20
CA PHE A 22 42.14 20.63 -11.48
C PHE A 22 42.60 21.21 -10.14
N ALA A 23 43.86 21.00 -9.75
CA ALA A 23 44.41 21.42 -8.45
C ALA A 23 44.27 22.94 -8.16
N ALA A 24 44.22 23.78 -9.20
CA ALA A 24 44.07 25.23 -9.08
C ALA A 24 42.62 25.73 -9.27
N CYS A 25 41.67 24.84 -9.55
CA CYS A 25 40.29 25.21 -9.87
C CYS A 25 39.51 25.57 -8.60
N LYS A 26 38.75 26.67 -8.66
CA LYS A 26 37.94 27.13 -7.53
C LYS A 26 36.61 26.37 -7.49
N ILE A 27 36.11 26.11 -6.30
CA ILE A 27 34.83 25.39 -6.08
C ILE A 27 33.68 26.02 -6.87
N TRP A 28 33.62 27.35 -6.94
CA TRP A 28 32.56 28.05 -7.68
C TRP A 28 32.67 27.87 -9.21
N GLU A 29 33.88 27.69 -9.76
CA GLU A 29 34.08 27.44 -11.20
C GLU A 29 33.52 26.06 -11.57
N ILE A 30 33.80 25.06 -10.73
CA ILE A 30 33.23 23.71 -10.85
C ILE A 30 31.71 23.75 -10.69
N ALA A 31 31.21 24.44 -9.65
CA ALA A 31 29.77 24.57 -9.39
C ALA A 31 29.03 25.24 -10.57
N MET A 32 29.64 26.26 -11.20
CA MET A 32 29.08 26.86 -12.41
C MET A 32 29.12 25.92 -13.61
N ALA A 33 30.16 25.10 -13.77
CA ALA A 33 30.25 24.14 -14.87
C ALA A 33 29.14 23.07 -14.79
N ILE A 34 28.83 22.58 -13.58
CA ILE A 34 27.80 21.55 -13.35
C ILE A 34 26.36 22.10 -13.33
N SER A 35 26.16 23.40 -13.08
CA SER A 35 24.83 24.02 -12.91
C SER A 35 24.24 24.62 -14.19
N THR A 36 24.83 24.41 -15.38
CA THR A 36 24.43 25.10 -16.61
C THR A 36 23.07 24.62 -17.15
N ALA A 37 21.99 25.23 -16.67
CA ALA A 37 20.62 25.05 -17.17
C ALA A 37 20.37 25.58 -18.60
N SER A 38 21.41 25.96 -19.36
CA SER A 38 21.24 26.54 -20.70
C SER A 38 22.31 26.06 -21.69
N ASN A 39 21.88 25.80 -22.93
CA ASN A 39 22.69 25.30 -24.05
C ASN A 39 23.80 26.26 -24.54
N PHE A 40 24.23 27.26 -23.77
CA PHE A 40 24.92 28.43 -24.32
C PHE A 40 26.18 28.94 -23.62
N ILE A 41 26.68 28.32 -22.55
CA ILE A 41 27.98 28.72 -21.98
C ILE A 41 28.83 27.50 -21.66
N SER A 42 29.82 27.23 -22.51
CA SER A 42 30.89 26.28 -22.21
C SER A 42 31.84 26.91 -21.19
N ASN A 43 31.60 26.68 -19.91
CA ASN A 43 32.53 27.10 -18.88
C ASN A 43 33.77 26.20 -18.96
N LYS A 44 34.91 26.81 -19.29
CA LYS A 44 36.20 26.15 -19.30
C LYS A 44 36.73 26.08 -17.86
N ILE A 45 37.19 24.93 -17.41
CA ILE A 45 37.72 24.75 -16.05
C ILE A 45 39.04 23.98 -16.06
N GLY A 46 39.84 24.15 -15.00
CA GLY A 46 41.15 23.51 -14.86
C GLY A 46 42.28 24.25 -15.58
N ARG A 47 43.50 23.74 -15.41
CA ARG A 47 44.75 24.32 -15.97
C ARG A 47 44.69 24.45 -17.49
N ASP A 48 44.14 23.43 -18.14
CA ASP A 48 44.13 23.29 -19.60
C ASP A 48 42.86 23.89 -20.24
N GLU A 49 42.05 24.61 -19.44
CA GLU A 49 40.80 25.23 -19.83
C GLU A 49 39.83 24.27 -20.56
N GLU A 50 39.62 23.07 -19.99
CA GLU A 50 38.78 22.04 -20.59
C GLU A 50 37.30 22.42 -20.56
N GLN A 51 36.57 22.10 -21.64
CA GLN A 51 35.13 22.34 -21.74
C GLN A 51 34.32 21.10 -21.35
N PHE A 52 33.35 21.29 -20.44
CA PHE A 52 32.48 20.23 -19.96
C PHE A 52 31.03 20.41 -20.43
N ILE A 53 30.32 19.29 -20.48
CA ILE A 53 28.87 19.24 -20.67
C ILE A 53 28.26 18.78 -19.35
N ASP A 54 27.10 19.35 -19.02
CA ASP A 54 26.33 19.01 -17.83
C ASP A 54 26.03 17.50 -17.75
N ALA A 55 26.27 16.90 -16.58
CA ALA A 55 26.01 15.49 -16.30
C ALA A 55 24.55 15.08 -16.50
N LYS A 56 23.61 16.04 -16.56
CA LYS A 56 22.19 15.76 -16.84
C LYS A 56 21.98 14.93 -18.11
N TYR A 57 22.87 15.02 -19.09
CA TYR A 57 22.74 14.32 -20.38
C TYR A 57 23.08 12.82 -20.37
N GLY A 58 23.31 12.21 -19.21
CA GLY A 58 23.53 10.75 -19.12
C GLY A 58 23.77 10.23 -17.70
N TYR A 59 24.21 11.10 -16.79
CA TYR A 59 24.64 10.76 -15.43
C TYR A 59 23.94 11.64 -14.37
N ASN A 60 22.68 12.01 -14.61
CA ASN A 60 21.91 12.86 -13.70
C ASN A 60 21.63 12.22 -12.34
N ASN A 61 21.60 10.88 -12.29
CA ASN A 61 21.72 10.12 -11.05
C ASN A 61 23.16 9.58 -10.97
N PRO A 62 24.05 10.22 -10.19
CA PRO A 62 25.48 9.90 -10.19
C PRO A 62 25.82 8.66 -9.35
N CYS A 63 24.84 7.99 -8.74
CA CYS A 63 25.11 6.96 -7.74
C CYS A 63 25.96 5.80 -8.27
N GLU A 64 25.78 5.33 -9.51
CA GLU A 64 26.65 4.27 -10.08
C GLU A 64 28.12 4.70 -10.14
N VAL A 65 28.37 5.95 -10.54
CA VAL A 65 29.73 6.53 -10.62
C VAL A 65 30.32 6.71 -9.23
N LEU A 66 29.53 7.23 -8.29
CA LEU A 66 29.98 7.47 -6.91
C LEU A 66 30.24 6.17 -6.16
N ILE A 67 29.45 5.12 -6.40
CA ILE A 67 29.69 3.80 -5.81
C ILE A 67 30.99 3.22 -6.33
N ALA A 68 31.22 3.25 -7.65
CA ALA A 68 32.47 2.75 -8.23
C ALA A 68 33.70 3.51 -7.70
N GLU A 69 33.59 4.84 -7.56
CA GLU A 69 34.67 5.66 -6.99
C GLU A 69 34.89 5.35 -5.51
N ALA A 70 33.82 5.18 -4.73
CA ALA A 70 33.92 4.81 -3.32
C ALA A 70 34.52 3.41 -3.11
N GLU A 71 34.17 2.43 -3.96
CA GLU A 71 34.77 1.08 -3.93
C GLU A 71 36.28 1.13 -4.21
N LYS A 72 36.72 2.04 -5.08
CA LYS A 72 38.13 2.25 -5.40
C LYS A 72 38.91 2.93 -4.28
N GLU A 73 38.36 4.00 -3.70
CA GLU A 73 39.02 4.77 -2.64
C GLU A 73 38.96 4.08 -1.28
N PHE A 74 37.91 3.30 -1.02
CA PHE A 74 37.66 2.62 0.26
C PHE A 74 37.44 1.12 0.07
N PRO A 75 38.45 0.37 -0.42
CA PRO A 75 38.29 -1.04 -0.74
C PRO A 75 37.92 -1.85 0.51
N GLY A 76 36.92 -2.72 0.35
CA GLY A 76 36.47 -3.64 1.39
C GLY A 76 35.65 -2.99 2.53
N ARG A 77 35.30 -1.71 2.44
CA ARG A 77 34.38 -1.08 3.39
C ARG A 77 32.92 -1.28 2.96
N GLU A 78 32.07 -1.57 3.93
CA GLU A 78 30.62 -1.55 3.72
C GLU A 78 30.15 -0.12 3.46
N MET A 79 29.18 0.02 2.57
CA MET A 79 28.65 1.31 2.13
C MET A 79 27.13 1.37 2.33
N MET A 80 26.68 2.48 2.89
CA MET A 80 25.28 2.88 2.85
C MET A 80 25.13 4.03 1.85
N ILE A 81 24.19 3.87 0.92
CA ILE A 81 23.97 4.77 -0.20
C ILE A 81 22.63 5.47 0.00
N LEU A 82 22.68 6.79 0.13
CA LEU A 82 21.51 7.66 0.13
C LEU A 82 21.47 8.44 -1.18
N SER A 83 20.45 8.17 -1.98
CA SER A 83 20.19 8.85 -3.24
C SER A 83 19.00 9.79 -3.07
N ILE A 84 19.17 11.07 -3.41
CA ILE A 84 18.11 12.08 -3.31
C ILE A 84 17.79 12.60 -4.70
N GLY A 85 16.52 12.53 -5.08
CA GLY A 85 16.02 13.00 -6.36
C GLY A 85 15.33 14.35 -6.28
N THR A 86 15.30 15.05 -7.41
CA THR A 86 14.72 16.39 -7.53
C THR A 86 13.24 16.37 -7.94
N GLY A 87 12.61 15.20 -8.02
CA GLY A 87 11.19 15.04 -8.30
C GLY A 87 10.77 15.21 -9.77
N LEU A 88 11.70 15.05 -10.72
CA LEU A 88 11.37 15.10 -12.15
C LEU A 88 10.55 13.86 -12.57
N GLY A 89 9.32 14.08 -13.03
CA GLY A 89 8.38 13.03 -13.48
C GLY A 89 8.54 12.62 -14.97
N ASP A 90 7.88 11.52 -15.36
CA ASP A 90 8.05 10.84 -16.67
C ASP A 90 7.09 11.33 -17.79
N VAL A 91 6.15 12.24 -17.55
CA VAL A 91 5.02 12.44 -18.49
C VAL A 91 5.34 13.40 -19.64
N VAL A 92 5.08 12.92 -20.86
CA VAL A 92 4.84 13.71 -22.09
C VAL A 92 3.37 14.12 -22.09
N GLU A 93 3.07 15.36 -21.74
CA GLU A 93 1.78 15.93 -22.12
C GLU A 93 1.79 16.24 -23.62
N ILE A 94 0.85 15.64 -24.35
CA ILE A 94 0.46 16.08 -25.68
C ILE A 94 -0.35 17.36 -25.48
N SER A 95 0.35 18.49 -25.40
CA SER A 95 -0.24 19.81 -25.61
C SER A 95 0.56 20.55 -26.68
N ASP A 96 -0.16 21.14 -27.62
CA ASP A 96 0.39 21.69 -28.85
C ASP A 96 1.38 22.84 -28.57
N SER A 97 2.62 22.62 -29.01
CA SER A 97 3.71 23.59 -29.21
C SER A 97 4.36 24.22 -27.95
N LYS A 98 5.49 23.66 -27.52
CA LYS A 98 6.84 24.28 -27.61
C LYS A 98 7.95 23.43 -26.96
N SER A 99 9.04 23.28 -27.73
CA SER A 99 10.46 23.26 -27.30
C SER A 99 11.15 21.94 -26.88
N SER A 100 12.41 21.84 -27.30
CA SER A 100 13.41 20.79 -27.03
C SER A 100 13.72 20.58 -25.54
N VAL A 101 13.36 21.54 -24.69
CA VAL A 101 13.58 21.52 -23.24
C VAL A 101 12.76 20.42 -22.58
N PHE A 102 11.49 20.25 -22.96
CA PHE A 102 10.61 19.21 -22.42
C PHE A 102 11.13 17.79 -22.72
N ARG A 103 11.61 17.55 -23.95
CA ARG A 103 12.23 16.26 -24.34
C ARG A 103 13.51 16.00 -23.55
N ALA A 104 14.29 17.03 -23.26
CA ALA A 104 15.49 16.90 -22.43
C ALA A 104 15.14 16.53 -20.99
N HIS A 105 14.11 17.15 -20.38
CA HIS A 105 13.65 16.81 -19.04
C HIS A 105 13.11 15.39 -18.93
N SER A 106 12.27 14.96 -19.87
CA SER A 106 11.78 13.58 -19.93
C SER A 106 12.94 12.60 -20.04
N LYS A 107 13.92 12.84 -20.92
CA LYS A 107 15.11 11.99 -21.04
C LYS A 107 15.93 11.91 -19.73
N VAL A 108 16.08 13.03 -19.02
CA VAL A 108 16.79 13.13 -17.73
C VAL A 108 16.06 12.37 -16.62
N ALA A 109 14.73 12.48 -16.55
CA ALA A 109 13.90 11.74 -15.60
C ALA A 109 14.02 10.22 -15.86
N THR A 110 13.88 9.82 -17.12
CA THR A 110 14.01 8.41 -17.53
C THR A 110 15.39 7.83 -17.21
N THR A 111 16.49 8.53 -17.48
CA THR A 111 17.85 8.02 -17.18
C THR A 111 18.09 7.92 -15.67
N SER A 112 17.66 8.91 -14.89
CA SER A 112 17.81 8.92 -13.43
C SER A 112 17.08 7.74 -12.79
N LYS A 113 15.89 7.42 -13.30
CA LYS A 113 15.08 6.28 -12.89
C LYS A 113 15.72 4.96 -13.27
N GLN A 114 16.25 4.83 -14.49
CA GLN A 114 16.96 3.61 -14.90
C GLN A 114 18.16 3.28 -14.01
N VAL A 115 18.92 4.29 -13.58
CA VAL A 115 20.01 4.09 -12.60
C VAL A 115 19.46 3.62 -11.25
N ASP A 116 18.36 4.21 -10.77
CA ASP A 116 17.70 3.77 -9.53
C ASP A 116 17.29 2.29 -9.61
N LEU A 117 16.68 1.87 -10.73
CA LEU A 117 16.29 0.47 -10.97
C LEU A 117 17.48 -0.48 -10.84
N ARG A 118 18.60 -0.16 -11.52
CA ARG A 118 19.79 -1.01 -11.53
C ARG A 118 20.42 -1.11 -10.14
N LEU A 119 20.54 0.01 -9.44
CA LEU A 119 21.13 0.04 -8.10
C LEU A 119 20.27 -0.68 -7.07
N ARG A 120 18.94 -0.55 -7.13
CA ARG A 120 18.06 -1.36 -6.29
C ARG A 120 18.22 -2.85 -6.57
N GLY A 121 18.31 -3.26 -7.83
CA GLY A 121 18.60 -4.65 -8.17
C GLY A 121 19.90 -5.14 -7.53
N LYS A 122 20.98 -4.37 -7.68
CA LYS A 122 22.32 -4.72 -7.17
C LYS A 122 22.42 -4.71 -5.64
N HIS A 123 21.73 -3.79 -4.96
CA HIS A 123 21.83 -3.59 -3.50
C HIS A 123 20.61 -4.08 -2.71
N SER A 124 19.69 -4.78 -3.36
CA SER A 124 18.46 -5.31 -2.76
C SER A 124 18.74 -6.25 -1.57
N SER A 125 19.68 -7.19 -1.74
CA SER A 125 20.04 -8.18 -0.71
C SER A 125 20.82 -7.60 0.46
N THR A 126 21.45 -6.43 0.28
CA THR A 126 22.27 -5.78 1.30
C THR A 126 21.54 -4.64 1.98
N GLY A 127 20.31 -4.29 1.61
CA GLY A 127 19.51 -3.23 2.27
C GLY A 127 20.18 -1.84 2.38
N GLY A 128 21.30 -1.65 1.68
CA GLY A 128 22.20 -0.51 1.85
C GLY A 128 21.88 0.67 0.94
N TYR A 129 20.87 0.57 0.07
CA TYR A 129 20.52 1.61 -0.90
C TYR A 129 19.13 2.20 -0.63
N TYR A 130 19.10 3.51 -0.38
CA TYR A 130 17.89 4.29 -0.13
C TYR A 130 17.76 5.37 -1.19
N ARG A 131 16.58 5.49 -1.81
CA ARG A 131 16.28 6.56 -2.75
C ARG A 131 15.00 7.27 -2.35
N PHE A 132 15.11 8.58 -2.16
CA PHE A 132 13.98 9.48 -1.92
C PHE A 132 13.81 10.41 -3.11
N ASN A 133 12.63 10.41 -3.72
CA ASN A 133 12.30 11.23 -4.87
C ASN A 133 10.79 11.48 -4.89
N VAL A 134 10.37 12.74 -5.00
CA VAL A 134 8.95 13.09 -5.12
C VAL A 134 8.44 12.58 -6.48
N GLU A 135 7.60 11.55 -6.48
CA GLU A 135 7.18 10.88 -7.72
C GLU A 135 6.01 11.59 -8.41
N ASN A 136 5.16 12.28 -7.63
CA ASN A 136 3.93 12.90 -8.11
C ASN A 136 3.83 14.37 -7.66
N GLY A 137 3.31 15.22 -8.55
CA GLY A 137 2.96 16.62 -8.30
C GLY A 137 4.05 17.64 -8.62
N LEU A 138 5.22 17.24 -9.11
CA LEU A 138 6.29 18.14 -9.57
C LEU A 138 6.54 18.05 -11.09
N GLU A 139 5.61 17.48 -11.84
CA GLU A 139 5.72 17.22 -13.28
C GLU A 139 5.83 18.52 -14.09
N ASP A 140 5.13 19.57 -13.67
CA ASP A 140 5.09 20.89 -14.34
C ASP A 140 6.12 21.89 -13.78
N VAL A 141 7.10 21.41 -13.01
CA VAL A 141 8.18 22.24 -12.45
C VAL A 141 9.42 22.07 -13.32
N THR A 142 9.76 23.13 -14.07
CA THR A 142 10.96 23.19 -14.89
C THR A 142 12.15 23.78 -14.14
N LEU A 143 13.37 23.56 -14.65
CA LEU A 143 14.60 24.15 -14.10
C LEU A 143 14.61 25.71 -14.07
N LEU A 144 13.67 26.35 -14.78
CA LEU A 144 13.54 27.80 -14.88
C LEU A 144 12.46 28.37 -13.95
N ASP A 145 11.67 27.53 -13.28
CA ASP A 145 10.55 27.92 -12.42
C ASP A 145 11.01 28.34 -11.01
N SER A 146 11.88 29.35 -10.94
CA SER A 146 12.43 29.91 -9.68
C SER A 146 11.37 30.51 -8.73
N HIS A 147 10.11 30.63 -9.17
CA HIS A 147 9.01 31.26 -8.42
C HIS A 147 8.03 30.29 -7.73
N LYS A 148 8.32 28.98 -7.67
CA LYS A 148 7.43 27.96 -7.05
C LYS A 148 7.97 27.29 -5.75
N PRO A 149 8.71 27.96 -4.84
CA PRO A 149 9.30 27.29 -3.68
C PRO A 149 8.26 26.73 -2.68
N SER A 150 7.11 27.41 -2.51
CA SER A 150 6.03 26.94 -1.64
C SER A 150 5.37 25.67 -2.18
N TYR A 151 5.22 25.56 -3.50
CA TYR A 151 4.67 24.40 -4.19
C TYR A 151 5.61 23.18 -4.04
N ILE A 152 6.90 23.35 -4.32
CA ILE A 152 7.92 22.31 -4.13
C ILE A 152 7.96 21.84 -2.67
N ALA A 153 7.95 22.78 -1.72
CA ALA A 153 7.92 22.46 -0.30
C ALA A 153 6.65 21.72 0.13
N GLY A 154 5.49 22.04 -0.45
CA GLY A 154 4.23 21.34 -0.22
C GLY A 154 4.30 19.87 -0.63
N HIS A 155 4.67 19.61 -1.89
CA HIS A 155 4.79 18.24 -2.42
C HIS A 155 5.88 17.44 -1.70
N THR A 156 7.01 18.07 -1.37
CA THR A 156 8.07 17.42 -0.58
C THR A 156 7.57 17.03 0.79
N ARG A 157 6.80 17.90 1.48
CA ARG A 157 6.26 17.59 2.81
C ARG A 157 5.25 16.45 2.75
N ASN A 158 4.40 16.40 1.74
CA ASN A 158 3.45 15.31 1.54
C ASN A 158 4.18 13.99 1.29
N TYR A 159 5.16 14.00 0.37
CA TYR A 159 6.00 12.84 0.08
C TYR A 159 6.70 12.31 1.35
N LEU A 160 7.29 13.19 2.16
CA LEU A 160 7.92 12.80 3.42
C LEU A 160 6.90 12.26 4.44
N GLY A 161 5.67 12.78 4.45
CA GLY A 161 4.58 12.28 5.29
C GLY A 161 4.16 10.86 4.90
N GLU A 162 3.95 10.62 3.60
CA GLU A 162 3.61 9.30 3.04
C GLU A 162 4.73 8.28 3.24
N ASN A 163 5.99 8.71 3.16
CA ASN A 163 7.18 7.87 3.25
C ASN A 163 7.86 7.95 4.63
N LYS A 164 7.15 8.42 5.67
CA LYS A 164 7.72 8.64 7.00
C LYS A 164 8.40 7.39 7.57
N HIS A 165 7.81 6.22 7.37
CA HIS A 165 8.35 4.94 7.80
C HIS A 165 9.73 4.64 7.17
N LEU A 166 9.92 4.89 5.87
CA LEU A 166 11.19 4.71 5.17
C LEU A 166 12.27 5.70 5.64
N VAL A 167 11.88 6.95 5.90
CA VAL A 167 12.80 7.97 6.42
C VAL A 167 13.27 7.60 7.82
N GLU A 168 12.37 7.16 8.70
CA GLU A 168 12.72 6.70 10.04
C GLU A 168 13.56 5.42 9.99
N HIS A 169 13.26 4.52 9.06
CA HIS A 169 14.05 3.31 8.85
C HIS A 169 15.50 3.64 8.46
N PHE A 170 15.67 4.49 7.44
CA PHE A 170 16.98 4.97 7.03
C PHE A 170 17.72 5.62 8.21
N GLY A 171 17.05 6.48 8.99
CA GLY A 171 17.66 7.12 10.15
C GLY A 171 18.18 6.13 11.18
N ARG A 172 17.41 5.06 11.48
CA ARG A 172 17.84 3.98 12.39
C ARG A 172 19.02 3.19 11.84
N ALA A 173 18.98 2.81 10.56
CA ALA A 173 20.06 2.07 9.91
C ALA A 173 21.36 2.89 9.88
N PHE A 174 21.26 4.19 9.58
CA PHE A 174 22.38 5.12 9.52
C PHE A 174 23.05 5.28 10.89
N ILE A 175 22.26 5.45 11.96
CA ILE A 175 22.78 5.59 13.34
C ILE A 175 23.43 4.28 13.83
N SER A 176 22.93 3.13 13.39
CA SER A 176 23.43 1.80 13.80
C SER A 176 24.70 1.37 13.06
N GLY A 177 25.40 2.31 12.39
CA GLY A 177 26.67 2.06 11.73
C GLY A 177 26.59 1.08 10.55
N GLY A 178 25.46 1.02 9.86
CA GLY A 178 25.25 0.10 8.75
C GLY A 178 24.99 -1.36 9.17
N THR A 179 24.95 -1.65 10.47
CA THR A 179 24.39 -2.93 10.94
C THR A 179 22.91 -2.91 10.61
N LEU A 180 22.55 -3.57 9.52
CA LEU A 180 21.17 -3.75 9.13
C LEU A 180 20.49 -4.56 10.22
N LEU A 181 19.76 -3.86 11.08
CA LEU A 181 18.62 -4.48 11.75
C LEU A 181 17.81 -5.14 10.62
N PRO A 182 17.39 -6.41 10.78
CA PRO A 182 16.66 -7.10 9.73
C PRO A 182 15.53 -6.19 9.27
N LEU A 183 15.62 -5.77 8.00
CA LEU A 183 14.55 -5.04 7.35
C LEU A 183 13.28 -5.86 7.55
N LEU A 184 12.25 -5.17 8.01
CA LEU A 184 10.86 -5.59 7.93
C LEU A 184 10.62 -6.29 6.60
N GLN A 185 9.93 -7.44 6.63
CA GLN A 185 9.28 -8.18 5.54
C GLN A 185 9.97 -8.18 4.15
N PRO A 186 10.14 -9.36 3.50
CA PRO A 186 10.48 -9.47 2.07
C PRO A 186 9.63 -8.62 1.10
N SER A 187 8.48 -8.09 1.55
CA SER A 187 7.61 -7.15 0.84
C SER A 187 8.24 -5.81 0.46
N GLU A 188 9.38 -5.39 1.06
CA GLU A 188 9.99 -4.07 0.80
C GLU A 188 11.14 -4.08 -0.23
N LEU A 189 11.53 -5.26 -0.75
CA LEU A 189 12.22 -5.33 -2.04
C LEU A 189 11.20 -4.90 -3.12
N LYS A 190 11.18 -3.61 -3.48
CA LYS A 190 10.44 -3.16 -4.68
C LYS A 190 11.05 -3.84 -5.91
N VAL A 191 10.60 -5.05 -6.23
CA VAL A 191 10.68 -5.62 -7.57
C VAL A 191 9.92 -4.63 -8.44
N TYR A 192 10.65 -3.86 -9.24
CA TYR A 192 10.04 -2.90 -10.14
C TYR A 192 9.26 -3.67 -11.19
N LEU A 193 7.94 -3.54 -11.09
CA LEU A 193 6.99 -4.05 -12.07
C LEU A 193 7.27 -3.34 -13.40
N ASP A 194 7.57 -4.11 -14.44
CA ASP A 194 7.74 -3.58 -15.78
C ASP A 194 6.39 -3.10 -16.36
N GLU A 195 6.40 -2.48 -17.54
CA GLU A 195 5.15 -1.99 -18.16
C GLU A 195 4.14 -3.11 -18.45
N LYS A 196 4.61 -4.33 -18.70
CA LYS A 196 3.72 -5.48 -18.93
C LYS A 196 3.17 -6.02 -17.61
N ASP A 197 3.93 -5.96 -16.53
CA ASP A 197 3.48 -6.28 -15.18
C ASP A 197 2.40 -5.29 -14.72
N LYS A 198 2.64 -3.98 -14.90
CA LYS A 198 1.64 -2.94 -14.63
C LYS A 198 0.36 -3.14 -15.44
N LYS A 199 0.49 -3.46 -16.74
CA LYS A 199 -0.67 -3.76 -17.58
C LYS A 199 -1.43 -4.99 -17.09
N CYS A 200 -0.71 -6.04 -16.68
CA CYS A 200 -1.30 -7.23 -16.11
C CYS A 200 -2.07 -6.96 -14.81
N LEU A 201 -1.50 -6.15 -13.93
CA LEU A 201 -2.14 -5.74 -12.69
C LEU A 201 -3.33 -4.81 -12.93
N SER A 202 -3.25 -3.91 -13.91
CA SER A 202 -4.37 -3.08 -14.34
C SER A 202 -5.53 -3.93 -14.85
N ASP A 203 -5.26 -4.99 -15.60
CA ASP A 203 -6.29 -5.89 -16.11
C ASP A 203 -6.87 -6.82 -15.03
N LEU A 204 -6.12 -7.08 -13.94
CA LEU A 204 -6.62 -7.77 -12.74
C LEU A 204 -7.42 -6.85 -11.84
N PHE A 205 -7.07 -5.56 -11.77
CA PHE A 205 -7.63 -4.61 -10.84
C PHE A 205 -9.16 -4.60 -10.88
N VAL A 206 -9.76 -4.65 -9.69
CA VAL A 206 -11.21 -4.53 -9.46
C VAL A 206 -11.44 -3.37 -8.52
N THR A 207 -10.72 -3.39 -7.40
CA THR A 207 -10.69 -2.38 -6.36
C THR A 207 -9.36 -2.48 -5.62
N ASP A 208 -9.04 -1.49 -4.78
CA ASP A 208 -7.94 -1.55 -3.83
C ASP A 208 -8.51 -1.86 -2.42
N PRO A 209 -8.28 -3.08 -1.90
CA PRO A 209 -8.78 -3.46 -0.58
C PRO A 209 -8.35 -2.53 0.55
N SER A 210 -7.16 -1.91 0.45
CA SER A 210 -6.66 -0.98 1.48
C SER A 210 -7.41 0.35 1.47
N ILE A 211 -7.90 0.78 0.30
CA ILE A 211 -8.81 1.92 0.18
C ILE A 211 -10.19 1.52 0.70
N ASP A 212 -10.70 0.35 0.30
CA ASP A 212 -12.01 -0.14 0.73
C ASP A 212 -12.12 -0.26 2.26
N LYS A 213 -11.08 -0.78 2.92
CA LYS A 213 -11.03 -0.87 4.39
C LYS A 213 -11.16 0.52 5.03
N ARG A 214 -10.38 1.49 4.57
CA ARG A 214 -10.43 2.87 5.09
C ARG A 214 -11.80 3.50 4.89
N ASP A 215 -12.37 3.36 3.69
CA ASP A 215 -13.70 3.86 3.37
C ASP A 215 -14.78 3.21 4.25
N ILE A 216 -14.69 1.90 4.48
CA ILE A 216 -15.60 1.16 5.36
C ILE A 216 -15.51 1.70 6.78
N GLU A 217 -14.29 1.86 7.30
CA GLU A 217 -14.06 2.38 8.65
C GLU A 217 -14.61 3.79 8.80
N GLU A 218 -14.29 4.70 7.87
CA GLU A 218 -14.78 6.08 7.90
C GLU A 218 -16.31 6.15 7.84
N LYS A 219 -16.94 5.42 6.91
CA LYS A 219 -18.40 5.33 6.78
C LYS A 219 -19.05 4.71 8.03
N LYS A 220 -18.33 3.82 8.72
CA LYS A 220 -18.77 3.17 9.95
C LYS A 220 -18.27 3.86 11.23
N GLY A 221 -17.93 5.15 11.15
CA GLY A 221 -17.61 5.98 12.29
C GLY A 221 -16.26 5.69 12.94
N GLY A 222 -15.36 5.01 12.24
CA GLY A 222 -14.01 4.64 12.69
C GLY A 222 -13.98 3.30 13.44
N LEU A 223 -12.76 2.80 13.59
CA LEU A 223 -12.49 1.53 14.26
C LEU A 223 -11.93 1.75 15.66
N LEU A 224 -12.50 1.08 16.66
CA LEU A 224 -12.05 1.14 18.05
C LEU A 224 -11.54 -0.24 18.46
N ARG A 225 -10.28 -0.29 18.91
CA ARG A 225 -9.62 -1.55 19.31
C ARG A 225 -10.40 -2.32 20.37
N ASP A 226 -10.89 -1.63 21.38
CA ASP A 226 -11.64 -2.25 22.48
C ASP A 226 -12.95 -2.92 22.01
N CYS A 227 -13.48 -2.56 20.84
CA CYS A 227 -14.68 -3.19 20.27
C CYS A 227 -14.41 -4.53 19.59
N TYR A 228 -13.18 -4.78 19.12
CA TYR A 228 -12.84 -6.05 18.47
C TYR A 228 -11.86 -6.89 19.29
N LYS A 229 -11.17 -6.34 20.28
CA LYS A 229 -10.17 -7.03 21.10
C LYS A 229 -10.60 -8.43 21.58
N TRP A 230 -11.87 -8.58 21.94
CA TRP A 230 -12.44 -9.85 22.38
C TRP A 230 -12.27 -10.98 21.35
N ILE A 231 -12.32 -10.70 20.03
CA ILE A 231 -12.16 -11.73 19.00
C ILE A 231 -10.73 -12.24 18.94
N ILE A 232 -9.76 -11.34 19.12
CA ILE A 232 -8.32 -11.66 19.13
C ILE A 232 -7.97 -12.51 20.35
N GLU A 233 -8.67 -12.27 21.46
CA GLU A 233 -8.51 -13.01 22.70
C GLU A 233 -9.29 -14.34 22.73
N HIS A 234 -10.23 -14.52 21.80
CA HIS A 234 -11.10 -15.70 21.72
C HIS A 234 -10.30 -16.98 21.51
N ALA A 235 -10.66 -18.04 22.23
CA ALA A 235 -9.94 -19.32 22.21
C ALA A 235 -9.85 -19.91 20.80
N ASP A 236 -10.96 -19.87 20.05
CA ASP A 236 -11.01 -20.35 18.67
C ASP A 236 -10.12 -19.55 17.71
N PHE A 237 -10.05 -18.23 17.85
CA PHE A 237 -9.17 -17.41 17.02
C PHE A 237 -7.70 -17.74 17.31
N LYS A 238 -7.34 -17.86 18.59
CA LYS A 238 -6.00 -18.27 19.00
C LYS A 238 -5.64 -19.67 18.48
N ARG A 239 -6.56 -20.64 18.61
CA ARG A 239 -6.41 -21.99 18.05
C ARG A 239 -6.15 -21.92 16.55
N PHE A 240 -7.00 -21.20 15.82
CA PHE A 240 -6.82 -21.00 14.38
C PHE A 240 -5.45 -20.40 14.04
N LYS A 241 -4.93 -19.45 14.83
CA LYS A 241 -3.61 -18.85 14.58
C LYS A 241 -2.48 -19.85 14.82
N THR A 242 -2.51 -20.59 15.93
CA THR A 242 -1.39 -21.44 16.39
C THR A 242 -1.35 -22.83 15.77
N ASP A 243 -2.51 -23.41 15.48
CA ASP A 243 -2.62 -24.76 14.93
C ASP A 243 -2.28 -24.76 13.44
N SER A 244 -1.26 -25.52 13.03
CA SER A 244 -0.86 -25.62 11.62
C SER A 244 -1.90 -26.33 10.77
N GLU A 245 -2.73 -27.18 11.39
CA GLU A 245 -3.72 -27.97 10.68
C GLU A 245 -4.99 -27.14 10.40
N SER A 246 -5.36 -26.24 11.32
CA SER A 246 -6.48 -25.29 11.14
C SER A 246 -6.27 -24.36 9.93
N ARG A 247 -7.05 -24.57 8.86
CA ARG A 247 -6.94 -23.80 7.59
C ARG A 247 -8.05 -22.80 7.34
N LEU A 248 -9.22 -22.94 7.96
CA LEU A 248 -10.36 -22.08 7.72
C LEU A 248 -10.95 -21.59 9.04
N LEU A 249 -11.03 -20.27 9.22
CA LEU A 249 -11.80 -19.61 10.25
C LEU A 249 -13.06 -18.99 9.63
N TRP A 250 -14.22 -19.48 10.02
CA TRP A 250 -15.51 -18.93 9.60
C TRP A 250 -16.15 -18.11 10.73
N ILE A 251 -16.24 -16.79 10.54
CA ILE A 251 -16.92 -15.88 11.46
C ILE A 251 -18.32 -15.61 10.93
N ARG A 252 -19.32 -16.23 11.56
CA ARG A 252 -20.71 -16.14 11.11
C ARG A 252 -21.57 -15.33 12.04
N GLY A 253 -22.56 -14.67 11.47
CA GLY A 253 -23.63 -14.06 12.24
C GLY A 253 -24.60 -13.24 11.40
N ASP A 254 -25.67 -12.82 12.02
CA ASP A 254 -26.76 -12.11 11.36
C ASP A 254 -26.33 -10.72 10.85
N PRO A 255 -27.10 -10.11 9.94
CA PRO A 255 -26.89 -8.71 9.53
C PRO A 255 -26.85 -7.77 10.75
N GLY A 256 -26.02 -6.73 10.66
CA GLY A 256 -25.87 -5.73 11.71
C GLY A 256 -24.87 -6.09 12.82
N LYS A 257 -24.57 -7.37 13.09
CA LYS A 257 -23.72 -7.81 14.23
C LYS A 257 -22.24 -7.39 14.21
N GLY A 258 -21.82 -6.52 13.29
CA GLY A 258 -20.48 -5.94 13.29
C GLY A 258 -19.37 -6.76 12.61
N LYS A 259 -19.70 -7.86 11.90
CA LYS A 259 -18.73 -8.75 11.20
C LYS A 259 -17.63 -7.99 10.45
N THR A 260 -18.00 -7.06 9.56
CA THR A 260 -17.04 -6.28 8.78
C THR A 260 -16.07 -5.48 9.66
N MET A 261 -16.57 -4.81 10.70
CA MET A 261 -15.71 -4.03 11.61
C MET A 261 -14.81 -4.94 12.46
N LEU A 262 -15.32 -6.13 12.81
CA LEU A 262 -14.53 -7.16 13.48
C LEU A 262 -13.38 -7.64 12.58
N LEU A 263 -13.65 -7.88 11.28
CA LEU A 263 -12.63 -8.26 10.31
C LEU A 263 -11.62 -7.14 10.06
N CYS A 264 -12.05 -5.87 10.05
CA CYS A 264 -11.13 -4.73 9.97
C CYS A 264 -10.14 -4.72 11.15
N GLY A 265 -10.62 -5.00 12.37
CA GLY A 265 -9.77 -5.14 13.55
C GLY A 265 -8.85 -6.36 13.51
N ILE A 266 -9.32 -7.50 12.99
CA ILE A 266 -8.46 -8.67 12.75
C ILE A 266 -7.36 -8.33 11.74
N ILE A 267 -7.69 -7.62 10.66
CA ILE A 267 -6.71 -7.18 9.66
C ILE A 267 -5.64 -6.31 10.33
N ASP A 268 -6.02 -5.31 11.13
CA ASP A 268 -5.05 -4.47 11.86
C ASP A 268 -4.09 -5.31 12.70
N GLU A 269 -4.61 -6.26 13.48
CA GLU A 269 -3.80 -7.09 14.39
C GLU A 269 -2.90 -8.08 13.63
N LEU A 270 -3.34 -8.57 12.47
CA LEU A 270 -2.51 -9.44 11.61
C LEU A 270 -1.44 -8.63 10.85
N GLN A 271 -1.72 -7.37 10.47
CA GLN A 271 -0.74 -6.49 9.82
C GLN A 271 0.43 -6.11 10.73
N LEU A 272 0.26 -6.21 12.06
CA LEU A 272 1.35 -6.01 13.02
C LEU A 272 2.42 -7.10 12.95
N ASP A 273 2.11 -8.26 12.35
CA ASP A 273 3.04 -9.37 12.23
C ASP A 273 3.79 -9.29 10.87
N PRO A 274 5.08 -8.88 10.87
CA PRO A 274 5.92 -8.90 9.67
C PRO A 274 6.17 -10.34 9.16
N SER A 275 5.68 -11.34 9.89
CA SER A 275 5.46 -12.73 9.50
C SER A 275 4.75 -13.00 8.20
N LEU A 276 3.63 -12.28 8.11
CA LEU A 276 2.45 -12.76 7.43
C LEU A 276 2.32 -12.07 6.09
N SER A 277 2.07 -12.88 5.06
CA SER A 277 1.57 -12.37 3.79
C SER A 277 0.05 -12.28 3.84
N LEU A 278 -0.45 -11.07 4.05
CA LEU A 278 -1.87 -10.80 4.20
C LEU A 278 -2.50 -10.34 2.89
N SER A 279 -3.64 -10.94 2.53
CA SER A 279 -4.50 -10.42 1.46
C SER A 279 -5.97 -10.53 1.82
N TYR A 280 -6.73 -9.51 1.45
CA TYR A 280 -8.12 -9.40 1.86
C TYR A 280 -9.01 -8.79 0.78
N PHE A 281 -10.29 -9.12 0.83
CA PHE A 281 -11.30 -8.59 -0.08
C PHE A 281 -12.63 -8.38 0.67
N PHE A 282 -13.30 -7.26 0.41
CA PHE A 282 -14.61 -6.95 1.00
C PHE A 282 -15.69 -7.08 -0.06
N CYS A 283 -16.60 -8.05 0.10
CA CYS A 283 -17.81 -8.09 -0.71
C CYS A 283 -18.76 -6.97 -0.23
N GLN A 284 -19.10 -6.02 -1.09
CA GLN A 284 -19.92 -4.87 -0.74
C GLN A 284 -21.24 -4.87 -1.51
N ALA A 285 -22.38 -4.96 -0.81
CA ALA A 285 -23.70 -4.96 -1.43
C ALA A 285 -23.95 -3.78 -2.41
N THR A 286 -23.32 -2.62 -2.17
CA THR A 286 -23.46 -1.41 -3.00
C THR A 286 -22.61 -1.40 -4.27
N GLY A 287 -21.73 -2.39 -4.47
CA GLY A 287 -20.94 -2.51 -5.70
C GLY A 287 -21.76 -2.93 -6.92
N GLY A 288 -22.92 -3.55 -6.72
CA GLY A 288 -23.70 -4.16 -7.80
C GLY A 288 -23.10 -5.47 -8.32
N GLU A 289 -23.83 -6.16 -9.21
CA GLU A 289 -23.49 -7.50 -9.71
C GLU A 289 -22.13 -7.59 -10.43
N ARG A 290 -21.57 -6.44 -10.85
CA ARG A 290 -20.28 -6.38 -11.56
C ARG A 290 -19.06 -6.58 -10.64
N PHE A 291 -19.19 -6.29 -9.34
CA PHE A 291 -18.06 -6.32 -8.41
C PHE A 291 -18.13 -7.47 -7.39
N ASN A 292 -19.31 -8.05 -7.16
CA ASN A 292 -19.51 -9.14 -6.20
C ASN A 292 -19.61 -10.51 -6.87
N THR A 293 -18.62 -10.84 -7.69
CA THR A 293 -18.53 -12.16 -8.32
C THR A 293 -17.38 -12.96 -7.73
N ALA A 294 -17.45 -14.29 -7.79
CA ALA A 294 -16.33 -15.15 -7.39
C ALA A 294 -15.01 -14.72 -8.08
N THR A 295 -15.10 -14.43 -9.39
CA THR A 295 -13.98 -13.93 -10.20
C THR A 295 -13.41 -12.62 -9.65
N SER A 296 -14.26 -11.68 -9.25
CA SER A 296 -13.84 -10.40 -8.66
C SER A 296 -13.10 -10.59 -7.34
N VAL A 297 -13.56 -11.50 -6.48
CA VAL A 297 -12.91 -11.83 -5.21
C VAL A 297 -11.49 -12.36 -5.47
N LEU A 298 -11.33 -13.37 -6.34
CA LEU A 298 -10.00 -13.91 -6.64
C LEU A 298 -9.09 -12.87 -7.30
N ARG A 299 -9.61 -12.06 -8.23
CA ARG A 299 -8.84 -10.97 -8.85
C ARG A 299 -8.33 -9.98 -7.81
N GLY A 300 -9.18 -9.56 -6.89
CA GLY A 300 -8.80 -8.65 -5.80
C GLY A 300 -7.76 -9.25 -4.85
N LEU A 301 -7.94 -10.51 -4.45
CA LEU A 301 -6.97 -11.21 -3.60
C LEU A 301 -5.61 -11.40 -4.28
N ILE A 302 -5.59 -11.78 -5.56
CA ILE A 302 -4.36 -11.91 -6.36
C ILE A 302 -3.68 -10.55 -6.51
N TYR A 303 -4.43 -9.53 -6.92
CA TYR A 303 -3.92 -8.17 -7.06
C TYR A 303 -3.27 -7.71 -5.76
N HIS A 304 -3.97 -7.83 -4.64
CA HIS A 304 -3.49 -7.39 -3.33
C HIS A 304 -2.30 -8.22 -2.81
N LEU A 305 -2.24 -9.52 -3.11
CA LEU A 305 -1.04 -10.31 -2.82
C LEU A 305 0.17 -9.82 -3.63
N VAL A 306 0.00 -9.59 -4.94
CA VAL A 306 1.11 -9.14 -5.80
C VAL A 306 1.56 -7.73 -5.45
N THR A 307 0.66 -6.83 -5.04
CA THR A 307 1.09 -5.48 -4.63
C THR A 307 1.98 -5.48 -3.40
N HIS A 308 1.76 -6.41 -2.46
CA HIS A 308 2.59 -6.58 -1.26
C HIS A 308 3.76 -7.55 -1.47
N ASN A 309 3.68 -8.43 -2.47
CA ASN A 309 4.69 -9.42 -2.81
C ASN A 309 4.94 -9.39 -4.33
N PRO A 310 5.64 -8.38 -4.87
CA PRO A 310 5.67 -8.15 -6.31
C PRO A 310 6.44 -9.24 -7.09
N GLN A 311 7.27 -10.04 -6.41
CA GLN A 311 7.90 -11.24 -6.98
C GLN A 311 6.88 -12.29 -7.48
N LEU A 312 5.64 -12.26 -6.97
CA LEU A 312 4.58 -13.19 -7.37
C LEU A 312 3.99 -12.87 -8.74
N VAL A 313 4.26 -11.68 -9.29
CA VAL A 313 3.73 -11.27 -10.61
C VAL A 313 4.08 -12.29 -11.69
N LYS A 314 5.23 -12.97 -11.59
CA LYS A 314 5.67 -14.03 -12.50
C LYS A 314 4.61 -15.12 -12.73
N HIS A 315 3.83 -15.47 -11.69
CA HIS A 315 2.76 -16.47 -11.77
C HIS A 315 1.57 -15.98 -12.60
N VAL A 316 1.22 -14.71 -12.42
CA VAL A 316 0.18 -14.07 -13.22
C VAL A 316 0.63 -13.96 -14.68
N ARG A 317 1.86 -13.47 -14.90
CA ARG A 317 2.45 -13.27 -16.24
C ARG A 317 2.57 -14.57 -17.02
N ALA A 318 2.91 -15.68 -16.35
CA ALA A 318 3.00 -17.01 -16.98
C ALA A 318 1.73 -17.44 -17.71
N LYS A 319 0.55 -17.02 -17.23
CA LYS A 319 -0.74 -17.27 -17.89
C LYS A 319 -1.13 -16.12 -18.81
N TYR A 320 -0.99 -14.90 -18.32
CA TYR A 320 -1.43 -13.68 -18.98
C TYR A 320 -0.71 -13.41 -20.33
N ASP A 321 0.59 -13.69 -20.43
CA ASP A 321 1.36 -13.45 -21.65
C ASP A 321 1.02 -14.39 -22.81
N ARG A 322 0.52 -15.60 -22.50
CA ARG A 322 0.22 -16.62 -23.51
C ARG A 322 -1.01 -16.29 -24.36
N LYS A 323 -1.90 -15.40 -23.91
CA LYS A 323 -3.27 -15.24 -24.47
C LYS A 323 -3.54 -13.97 -25.30
N GLY A 324 -2.54 -13.15 -25.62
CA GLY A 324 -2.76 -12.01 -26.54
C GLY A 324 -3.85 -11.05 -26.04
N ASN A 325 -4.93 -10.76 -26.79
CA ASN A 325 -5.88 -9.68 -26.48
C ASN A 325 -7.14 -10.05 -25.66
N GLN A 326 -7.36 -11.32 -25.28
CA GLN A 326 -8.57 -11.75 -24.53
C GLN A 326 -8.29 -12.08 -23.06
N ARG A 327 -7.73 -11.12 -22.33
CA ARG A 327 -7.19 -11.34 -20.99
C ARG A 327 -8.25 -11.12 -19.91
N PHE A 328 -8.47 -12.12 -19.04
CA PHE A 328 -9.42 -12.12 -17.91
C PHE A 328 -10.86 -11.69 -18.19
N ASN A 329 -11.31 -11.78 -19.44
CA ASN A 329 -12.66 -11.44 -19.89
C ASN A 329 -13.26 -12.54 -20.80
N ASN A 330 -12.84 -13.79 -20.59
CA ASN A 330 -13.31 -14.97 -21.35
C ASN A 330 -14.05 -15.97 -20.44
N GLY A 331 -14.73 -16.96 -21.02
CA GLY A 331 -15.47 -17.98 -20.26
C GLY A 331 -14.61 -18.90 -19.36
N ASP A 332 -13.29 -18.91 -19.56
CA ASP A 332 -12.32 -19.72 -18.79
C ASP A 332 -11.68 -18.96 -17.61
N THR A 333 -11.97 -17.66 -17.45
CA THR A 333 -11.27 -16.74 -16.53
C THR A 333 -11.18 -17.28 -15.09
N TRP A 334 -12.25 -17.86 -14.56
CA TRP A 334 -12.25 -18.42 -13.21
C TRP A 334 -11.18 -19.50 -13.00
N ARG A 335 -11.11 -20.46 -13.93
CA ARG A 335 -10.15 -21.57 -13.85
C ARG A 335 -8.71 -21.04 -13.89
N GLU A 336 -8.46 -20.05 -14.74
CA GLU A 336 -7.15 -19.39 -14.83
C GLU A 336 -6.76 -18.72 -13.51
N LEU A 337 -7.69 -18.00 -12.88
CA LEU A 337 -7.44 -17.35 -11.60
C LEU A 337 -7.19 -18.36 -10.48
N CYS A 338 -7.93 -19.48 -10.44
CA CYS A 338 -7.65 -20.56 -9.51
C CYS A 338 -6.23 -21.13 -9.72
N GLU A 339 -5.82 -21.36 -10.96
CA GLU A 339 -4.47 -21.85 -11.27
C GLU A 339 -3.38 -20.84 -10.88
N ILE A 340 -3.60 -19.55 -11.12
CA ILE A 340 -2.69 -18.47 -10.73
C ILE A 340 -2.58 -18.40 -9.20
N MET A 341 -3.71 -18.34 -8.50
CA MET A 341 -3.74 -18.28 -7.04
C MET A 341 -3.05 -19.50 -6.43
N SER A 342 -3.38 -20.71 -6.89
CA SER A 342 -2.73 -21.93 -6.41
C SER A 342 -1.22 -21.93 -6.68
N ALA A 343 -0.77 -21.43 -7.83
CA ALA A 343 0.66 -21.32 -8.12
C ALA A 343 1.36 -20.29 -7.18
N MET A 344 0.71 -19.17 -6.89
CA MET A 344 1.21 -18.18 -5.94
C MET A 344 1.29 -18.76 -4.53
N LEU A 345 0.23 -19.40 -4.04
CA LEU A 345 0.20 -19.96 -2.68
C LEU A 345 1.18 -21.12 -2.46
N ASN A 346 1.67 -21.74 -3.53
CA ASN A 346 2.73 -22.76 -3.48
C ASN A 346 4.13 -22.17 -3.78
N ASP A 347 4.26 -20.85 -3.96
CA ASP A 347 5.56 -20.23 -4.15
C ASP A 347 6.37 -20.30 -2.86
N PRO A 348 7.63 -20.79 -2.88
CA PRO A 348 8.45 -20.90 -1.67
C PRO A 348 8.74 -19.58 -0.96
N THR A 349 8.56 -18.44 -1.63
CA THR A 349 8.75 -17.11 -1.03
C THR A 349 7.56 -16.64 -0.21
N LEU A 350 6.40 -17.28 -0.34
CA LEU A 350 5.21 -17.00 0.46
C LEU A 350 5.17 -17.91 1.69
N GLU A 351 5.73 -17.43 2.79
CA GLU A 351 5.56 -18.05 4.09
C GLU A 351 4.35 -17.46 4.81
N HIS A 352 3.62 -18.29 5.56
CA HIS A 352 2.51 -17.89 6.44
C HIS A 352 1.47 -16.93 5.81
N THR A 353 0.87 -17.35 4.68
CA THR A 353 -0.15 -16.54 4.00
C THR A 353 -1.51 -16.61 4.69
N VAL A 354 -2.16 -15.47 4.90
CA VAL A 354 -3.54 -15.36 5.40
C VAL A 354 -4.40 -14.63 4.36
N LEU A 355 -5.48 -15.27 3.93
CA LEU A 355 -6.45 -14.73 2.99
C LEU A 355 -7.77 -14.44 3.70
N ILE A 356 -8.34 -13.24 3.50
CA ILE A 356 -9.55 -12.80 4.19
C ILE A 356 -10.63 -12.40 3.18
N VAL A 357 -11.85 -12.92 3.36
CA VAL A 357 -13.02 -12.51 2.58
C VAL A 357 -14.14 -12.08 3.52
N ASP A 358 -14.44 -10.78 3.55
CA ASP A 358 -15.57 -10.26 4.31
C ASP A 358 -16.87 -10.36 3.50
N ALA A 359 -17.96 -10.68 4.21
CA ALA A 359 -19.32 -10.74 3.70
C ALA A 359 -19.47 -11.64 2.46
N LEU A 360 -18.93 -12.86 2.54
CA LEU A 360 -18.96 -13.85 1.45
C LEU A 360 -20.38 -14.12 0.93
N ASP A 361 -21.40 -13.99 1.77
CA ASP A 361 -22.81 -14.10 1.36
C ASP A 361 -23.25 -13.05 0.33
N GLU A 362 -22.58 -11.90 0.27
CA GLU A 362 -22.83 -10.85 -0.71
C GLU A 362 -22.18 -11.15 -2.09
N CYS A 363 -21.41 -12.24 -2.23
CA CYS A 363 -20.98 -12.76 -3.52
C CYS A 363 -22.19 -13.40 -4.23
N THR A 364 -22.75 -12.71 -5.23
CA THR A 364 -24.01 -13.11 -5.88
C THR A 364 -23.81 -14.00 -7.11
N VAL A 365 -22.64 -13.93 -7.75
CA VAL A 365 -22.33 -14.68 -8.98
C VAL A 365 -21.26 -15.74 -8.71
N GLU A 366 -21.58 -16.99 -9.02
CA GLU A 366 -20.68 -18.16 -8.89
C GLU A 366 -20.14 -18.44 -7.48
N ARG A 367 -20.83 -18.02 -6.41
CA ARG A 367 -20.40 -18.23 -5.01
C ARG A 367 -20.02 -19.67 -4.69
N GLN A 368 -20.75 -20.66 -5.19
CA GLN A 368 -20.44 -22.06 -4.92
C GLN A 368 -19.03 -22.45 -5.39
N ARG A 369 -18.57 -21.89 -6.53
CA ARG A 369 -17.20 -22.13 -7.01
C ARG A 369 -16.17 -21.55 -6.05
N LEU A 370 -16.44 -20.36 -5.52
CA LEU A 370 -15.59 -19.72 -4.52
C LEU A 370 -15.55 -20.50 -3.21
N LEU A 371 -16.70 -20.96 -2.72
CA LEU A 371 -16.79 -21.83 -1.54
C LEU A 371 -15.94 -23.09 -1.71
N THR A 372 -16.10 -23.80 -2.83
CA THR A 372 -15.30 -25.00 -3.14
C THR A 372 -13.81 -24.69 -3.21
N PHE A 373 -13.41 -23.56 -3.79
CA PHE A 373 -12.01 -23.15 -3.84
C PHE A 373 -11.44 -22.87 -2.43
N ILE A 374 -12.16 -22.13 -1.59
CA ILE A 374 -11.76 -21.83 -0.21
C ILE A 374 -11.65 -23.11 0.64
N SER A 375 -12.57 -24.06 0.44
CA SER A 375 -12.57 -25.36 1.13
C SER A 375 -11.47 -26.31 0.65
N THR A 376 -10.83 -26.03 -0.48
CA THR A 376 -9.75 -26.89 -1.01
C THR A 376 -8.47 -26.66 -0.20
N ALA A 377 -7.80 -27.74 0.19
CA ALA A 377 -6.56 -27.67 0.97
C ALA A 377 -5.48 -26.83 0.25
N SER A 378 -4.94 -25.83 0.94
CA SER A 378 -3.85 -24.98 0.46
C SER A 378 -2.89 -24.62 1.61
N PRO A 379 -1.66 -24.19 1.31
CA PRO A 379 -0.72 -23.72 2.34
C PRO A 379 -1.22 -22.49 3.12
N ALA A 380 -2.13 -21.71 2.53
CA ALA A 380 -2.70 -20.51 3.14
C ALA A 380 -3.76 -20.83 4.22
N LYS A 381 -3.91 -19.90 5.16
CA LYS A 381 -5.04 -19.87 6.08
C LYS A 381 -6.10 -18.90 5.57
N TRP A 382 -7.37 -19.27 5.70
CA TRP A 382 -8.51 -18.47 5.28
C TRP A 382 -9.29 -17.94 6.48
N ILE A 383 -9.68 -16.67 6.44
CA ILE A 383 -10.66 -16.09 7.35
C ILE A 383 -11.83 -15.58 6.52
N VAL A 384 -13.02 -16.07 6.78
CA VAL A 384 -14.21 -15.73 6.02
C VAL A 384 -15.28 -15.22 6.96
N SER A 385 -15.96 -14.13 6.60
CA SER A 385 -17.19 -13.71 7.28
C SER A 385 -18.40 -13.91 6.39
N SER A 386 -19.53 -14.31 6.98
CA SER A 386 -20.81 -14.36 6.26
C SER A 386 -22.03 -14.35 7.18
N ARG A 387 -23.22 -14.26 6.60
CA ARG A 387 -24.47 -14.69 7.23
C ARG A 387 -24.54 -16.22 7.40
N ASN A 388 -25.51 -16.65 8.20
CA ASN A 388 -25.86 -18.05 8.44
C ASN A 388 -26.64 -18.67 7.27
N TRP A 389 -26.13 -18.55 6.04
CA TRP A 389 -26.78 -19.13 4.86
C TRP A 389 -26.46 -20.61 4.71
N LEU A 390 -27.47 -21.39 4.34
CA LEU A 390 -27.40 -22.86 4.35
C LEU A 390 -26.34 -23.39 3.37
N ASP A 391 -26.21 -22.81 2.18
CA ASP A 391 -25.25 -23.25 1.17
C ASP A 391 -23.79 -23.06 1.61
N ILE A 392 -23.52 -21.96 2.33
CA ILE A 392 -22.22 -21.71 2.95
C ILE A 392 -21.96 -22.70 4.09
N GLU A 393 -22.97 -22.92 4.94
CA GLU A 393 -22.88 -23.83 6.09
C GLU A 393 -22.62 -25.27 5.66
N GLU A 394 -23.38 -25.78 4.69
CA GLU A 394 -23.21 -27.12 4.10
C GLU A 394 -21.80 -27.30 3.56
N THR A 395 -21.33 -26.38 2.71
CA THR A 395 -20.00 -26.50 2.07
C THR A 395 -18.85 -26.43 3.09
N PHE A 396 -18.98 -25.62 4.12
CA PHE A 396 -17.94 -25.48 5.15
C PHE A 396 -18.00 -26.57 6.22
N ASN A 397 -19.11 -27.28 6.40
CA ASN A 397 -19.19 -28.39 7.36
C ASN A 397 -18.37 -29.60 6.93
N ASP A 398 -18.13 -29.76 5.64
CA ASP A 398 -17.30 -30.83 5.07
C ASP A 398 -15.78 -30.58 5.23
N VAL A 399 -15.38 -29.41 5.75
CA VAL A 399 -13.97 -29.05 5.96
C VAL A 399 -13.51 -29.53 7.34
N GLU A 400 -12.72 -30.61 7.38
CA GLU A 400 -12.24 -31.26 8.62
C GLU A 400 -11.49 -30.32 9.57
N GLN A 401 -10.82 -29.29 9.03
CA GLN A 401 -9.91 -28.37 9.73
C GLN A 401 -10.51 -26.97 9.93
N LYS A 402 -11.84 -26.86 10.02
CA LYS A 402 -12.55 -25.59 10.20
C LYS A 402 -12.70 -25.21 11.67
N VAL A 403 -12.47 -23.93 11.94
CA VAL A 403 -12.84 -23.25 13.18
C VAL A 403 -14.02 -22.31 12.89
N THR A 404 -15.06 -22.34 13.72
CA THR A 404 -16.24 -21.47 13.56
C THR A 404 -16.42 -20.58 14.78
N ILE A 405 -16.59 -19.28 14.57
CA ILE A 405 -17.01 -18.35 15.62
C ILE A 405 -18.37 -17.79 15.23
N SER A 406 -19.41 -18.10 16.02
CA SER A 406 -20.75 -17.52 15.86
C SER A 406 -20.90 -16.29 16.75
N LEU A 407 -21.31 -15.18 16.15
CA LEU A 407 -21.59 -13.94 16.88
C LEU A 407 -22.86 -14.04 17.74
N GLU A 408 -23.81 -14.92 17.38
CA GLU A 408 -25.00 -15.22 18.17
C GLU A 408 -24.64 -15.95 19.47
N MET A 409 -23.77 -16.96 19.38
CA MET A 409 -23.30 -17.70 20.55
C MET A 409 -22.41 -16.85 21.47
N ASN A 410 -21.87 -15.74 20.94
CA ASN A 410 -21.03 -14.78 21.66
C ASN A 410 -21.74 -13.44 21.89
N GLN A 411 -23.09 -13.44 21.97
CA GLN A 411 -23.90 -12.22 22.08
C GLN A 411 -23.45 -11.30 23.22
N HIS A 412 -23.07 -11.84 24.38
CA HIS A 412 -22.60 -11.03 25.51
C HIS A 412 -21.32 -10.23 25.20
N LEU A 413 -20.37 -10.81 24.44
CA LEU A 413 -19.15 -10.12 24.00
C LEU A 413 -19.47 -9.08 22.93
N VAL A 414 -20.37 -9.41 22.00
CA VAL A 414 -20.84 -8.48 20.97
C VAL A 414 -21.56 -7.28 21.60
N SER A 415 -22.43 -7.50 22.58
CA SER A 415 -23.11 -6.44 23.33
C SER A 415 -22.11 -5.56 24.08
N ALA A 416 -21.13 -6.14 24.76
CA ALA A 416 -20.09 -5.38 25.45
C ALA A 416 -19.27 -4.50 24.48
N ALA A 417 -18.93 -5.02 23.30
CA ALA A 417 -18.26 -4.25 22.26
C ALA A 417 -19.11 -3.07 21.74
N VAL A 418 -20.41 -3.28 21.57
CA VAL A 418 -21.35 -2.23 21.18
C VAL A 418 -21.46 -1.14 22.25
N ASP A 419 -21.51 -1.51 23.53
CA ASP A 419 -21.50 -0.56 24.64
C ASP A 419 -20.24 0.31 24.67
N ILE A 420 -19.08 -0.31 24.44
CA ILE A 420 -17.79 0.39 24.33
C ILE A 420 -17.83 1.38 23.16
N TYR A 421 -18.43 1.01 22.03
CA TYR A 421 -18.56 1.88 20.86
C TYR A 421 -19.49 3.08 21.11
N ILE A 422 -20.64 2.85 21.76
CA ILE A 422 -21.68 3.88 21.95
C ILE A 422 -21.19 5.02 22.84
N ARG A 423 -20.50 4.72 23.95
CA ARG A 423 -20.07 5.73 24.94
C ARG A 423 -19.32 6.94 24.35
N PRO A 424 -18.18 6.76 23.64
CA PRO A 424 -17.44 7.89 23.07
C PRO A 424 -18.25 8.62 21.99
N LYS A 425 -19.16 7.91 21.30
CA LYS A 425 -20.03 8.52 20.29
C LYS A 425 -21.11 9.40 20.90
N VAL A 426 -21.70 8.98 22.01
CA VAL A 426 -22.64 9.80 22.78
C VAL A 426 -21.91 11.00 23.38
N ASP A 427 -20.67 10.86 23.84
CA ASP A 427 -19.85 11.99 24.29
C ASP A 427 -19.63 13.02 23.18
N MET A 428 -19.26 12.57 21.98
CA MET A 428 -19.10 13.44 20.81
C MET A 428 -20.42 14.14 20.43
N LEU A 429 -21.53 13.40 20.44
CA LEU A 429 -22.86 13.93 20.14
C LEU A 429 -23.29 14.98 21.17
N ALA A 430 -23.11 14.70 22.46
CA ALA A 430 -23.44 15.61 23.55
C ALA A 430 -22.66 16.91 23.45
N ARG A 431 -21.36 16.86 23.12
CA ARG A 431 -20.53 18.04 22.86
C ARG A 431 -21.04 18.85 21.66
N ARG A 432 -21.33 18.17 20.54
CA ARG A 432 -21.77 18.81 19.29
C ARG A 432 -23.14 19.49 19.44
N GLN A 433 -24.05 18.85 20.16
CA GLN A 433 -25.44 19.31 20.32
C GLN A 433 -25.70 20.04 21.65
N ARG A 434 -24.66 20.22 22.47
CA ARG A 434 -24.71 20.87 23.79
C ARG A 434 -25.82 20.26 24.66
N TYR A 435 -25.78 18.94 24.83
CA TYR A 435 -26.64 18.21 25.75
C TYR A 435 -26.18 18.43 27.19
N ASP A 436 -27.13 18.55 28.12
CA ASP A 436 -26.85 18.41 29.55
C ASP A 436 -26.60 16.95 29.91
N ASP A 437 -26.13 16.71 31.15
CA ASP A 437 -25.75 15.38 31.61
C ASP A 437 -26.95 14.42 31.66
N ASP A 438 -28.15 14.92 31.95
CA ASP A 438 -29.39 14.13 32.01
C ASP A 438 -29.81 13.65 30.60
N THR A 439 -29.79 14.55 29.61
CA THR A 439 -30.08 14.22 28.21
C THR A 439 -29.05 13.24 27.66
N LYS A 440 -27.77 13.45 28.01
CA LYS A 440 -26.68 12.55 27.62
C LYS A 440 -26.87 11.15 28.21
N ALA A 441 -27.18 11.05 29.51
CA ALA A 441 -27.44 9.78 30.17
C ALA A 441 -28.65 9.06 29.55
N THR A 442 -29.74 9.80 29.29
CA THR A 442 -30.95 9.26 28.63
C THR A 442 -30.65 8.72 27.23
N VAL A 443 -29.86 9.45 26.42
CA VAL A 443 -29.46 8.99 25.08
C VAL A 443 -28.58 7.75 25.16
N LEU A 444 -27.63 7.73 26.11
CA LEU A 444 -26.76 6.59 26.32
C LEU A 444 -27.58 5.35 26.68
N GLU A 445 -28.45 5.43 27.69
CA GLU A 445 -29.32 4.34 28.11
C GLU A 445 -30.21 3.86 26.96
N TYR A 446 -30.86 4.78 26.24
CA TYR A 446 -31.69 4.42 25.09
C TYR A 446 -30.91 3.65 24.03
N LEU A 447 -29.70 4.12 23.68
CA LEU A 447 -28.86 3.44 22.69
C LEU A 447 -28.40 2.07 23.18
N GLN A 448 -28.02 1.93 24.45
CA GLN A 448 -27.58 0.64 25.00
C GLN A 448 -28.73 -0.38 25.03
N THR A 449 -29.93 0.02 25.44
CA THR A 449 -31.10 -0.89 25.49
C THR A 449 -31.64 -1.26 24.12
N ASN A 450 -31.45 -0.41 23.10
CA ASN A 450 -32.00 -0.62 21.76
C ASN A 450 -30.97 -1.07 20.71
N ALA A 451 -29.68 -1.09 21.05
CA ALA A 451 -28.63 -1.59 20.18
C ALA A 451 -28.53 -3.12 20.24
N ASN A 452 -29.58 -3.81 19.81
CA ASN A 452 -29.58 -5.27 19.58
C ASN A 452 -28.74 -5.65 18.34
N GLY A 453 -27.51 -5.15 18.25
CA GLY A 453 -26.62 -5.27 17.09
C GLY A 453 -26.75 -4.15 16.04
N TRP A 454 -27.65 -3.17 16.21
CA TRP A 454 -27.86 -2.07 15.23
C TRP A 454 -27.32 -0.71 15.68
N GLY A 455 -26.43 -0.69 16.68
CA GLY A 455 -25.98 0.54 17.35
C GLY A 455 -25.44 1.61 16.40
N HIS A 456 -24.74 1.21 15.33
CA HIS A 456 -24.22 2.13 14.32
C HIS A 456 -25.34 2.86 13.55
N SER A 457 -26.31 2.11 13.02
CA SER A 457 -27.40 2.67 12.22
C SER A 457 -28.32 3.58 13.05
N LEU A 458 -28.54 3.25 14.33
CA LEU A 458 -29.28 4.12 15.25
C LEU A 458 -28.53 5.43 15.53
N LEU A 459 -27.22 5.36 15.72
CA LEU A 459 -26.39 6.52 15.99
C LEU A 459 -26.28 7.45 14.77
N ASP A 460 -26.14 6.90 13.55
CA ASP A 460 -26.16 7.68 12.31
C ASP A 460 -27.52 8.35 12.06
N LEU A 461 -28.61 7.64 12.37
CA LEU A 461 -29.95 8.20 12.32
C LEU A 461 -30.07 9.37 13.30
N MET A 462 -29.50 9.25 14.50
CA MET A 462 -29.49 10.33 15.50
C MET A 462 -28.61 11.51 15.07
N LEU A 463 -27.45 11.25 14.46
CA LEU A 463 -26.54 12.27 13.93
C LEU A 463 -27.15 13.04 12.76
N SER A 464 -27.91 12.36 11.89
CA SER A 464 -28.60 12.97 10.76
C SER A 464 -29.87 13.74 11.15
N MET A 465 -30.59 13.29 12.19
CA MET A 465 -31.81 13.95 12.66
C MET A 465 -31.58 15.18 13.56
N GLY A 466 -30.37 15.42 14.07
CA GLY A 466 -30.00 16.65 14.76
C GLY A 466 -31.00 17.10 15.84
N ARG A 467 -31.56 18.31 15.71
CA ARG A 467 -32.52 18.91 16.68
C ARG A 467 -33.88 18.20 16.74
N CYS A 468 -34.27 17.45 15.70
CA CYS A 468 -35.56 16.74 15.68
C CYS A 468 -35.60 15.59 16.72
N TRP A 469 -34.45 15.06 17.12
CA TRP A 469 -34.38 13.98 18.10
C TRP A 469 -34.79 14.42 19.52
N ARG A 470 -34.57 15.69 19.90
CA ARG A 470 -35.06 16.23 21.19
C ARG A 470 -36.59 16.12 21.31
N VAL A 471 -37.31 16.33 20.20
CA VAL A 471 -38.78 16.23 20.17
C VAL A 471 -39.22 14.77 20.32
N LEU A 472 -38.55 13.83 19.65
CA LEU A 472 -38.85 12.39 19.73
C LEU A 472 -38.60 11.80 21.12
N ILE A 473 -37.51 12.18 21.80
CA ILE A 473 -37.27 11.77 23.20
C ILE A 473 -38.34 12.38 24.11
N SER A 474 -38.66 13.67 23.96
CA SER A 474 -39.68 14.32 24.80
C SER A 474 -41.07 13.68 24.66
N GLN A 475 -41.41 13.19 23.46
CA GLN A 475 -42.67 12.51 23.20
C GLN A 475 -42.69 11.06 23.70
N LYS A 476 -41.58 10.33 23.59
CA LYS A 476 -41.45 8.95 24.12
C LYS A 476 -41.28 8.88 25.64
N MET A 477 -40.80 9.95 26.29
CA MET A 477 -40.72 10.00 27.76
C MET A 477 -42.05 10.36 28.44
N GLN A 478 -43.06 10.78 27.66
CA GLN A 478 -44.43 11.04 28.14
C GLN A 478 -45.40 9.88 27.88
N SER A 479 -44.94 8.81 27.23
CA SER A 479 -45.69 7.57 26.93
C SER A 479 -45.05 6.38 27.62
#